data_AF-W2T7R0-F1
#
_entry.id   AF-W2T7R0-F1
#
_cell.length_a   1.000
_cell.length_b   1.000
_cell.length_c   1.000
_cell.angle_alpha   90.00
_cell.angle_beta   90.00
_cell.angle_gamma   90.00
#
_symmetry.space_group_name_H-M   'P 1'
#
loop_
_entity.id
_entity.type
_entity.pdbx_description
1 polymer ?
#
loop_
_entity_poly.entity_id
_entity_poly.type
_entity_poly.pdbx_seq_one_letter_code
_entity_poly.pdbx_strand_id
1 'polypeptide(L)'
;MAVTHVIFDFDGLLVDTEACYTIANQTIFRKFGREFTAEHNASVPTAMCSGSRGKTFGPRREPHKEWLDLITLKVFCGDEPEIKRGKPHPDPFLATMNRFAVKPSDPSKVLVFEDALNGGRAAKAAGMNVTQVLHSLEEFRPEEYGLPPFD
;
A
#
# COMPACT_ATOMS: atom_id res chain seq x y z
N MET A 1 -10.39 32.11 -33.72
CA MET A 1 -11.62 31.64 -33.05
C MET A 1 -11.50 31.96 -31.57
N ALA A 2 -12.55 32.48 -30.93
CA ALA A 2 -12.53 32.79 -29.51
C ALA A 2 -12.88 31.53 -28.69
N VAL A 3 -12.10 31.26 -27.65
CA VAL A 3 -12.44 30.25 -26.63
C VAL A 3 -13.60 30.81 -25.81
N THR A 4 -14.70 30.07 -25.70
CA THR A 4 -15.93 30.54 -25.05
C THR A 4 -16.22 29.84 -23.72
N HIS A 5 -15.50 28.76 -23.40
CA HIS A 5 -15.73 27.94 -22.20
C HIS A 5 -14.39 27.41 -21.67
N VAL A 6 -14.26 27.36 -20.34
CA VAL A 6 -13.12 26.78 -19.62
C VAL A 6 -13.67 25.87 -18.52
N ILE A 7 -13.04 24.72 -18.34
CA ILE A 7 -13.33 23.80 -17.23
C ILE A 7 -12.06 23.71 -16.40
N PHE A 8 -12.22 23.85 -15.09
CA PHE A 8 -11.15 23.65 -14.12
C PHE A 8 -11.35 22.31 -13.43
N ASP A 9 -10.25 21.60 -13.23
CA ASP A 9 -10.15 20.48 -12.31
C ASP A 9 -10.40 20.93 -10.85
N PHE A 10 -10.86 20.04 -9.97
CA PHE A 10 -11.28 20.41 -8.61
C PHE A 10 -10.16 20.20 -7.57
N ASP A 11 -9.73 18.95 -7.35
CA ASP A 11 -8.72 18.60 -6.36
C ASP A 11 -7.31 18.94 -6.86
N GLY A 12 -6.53 19.68 -6.07
CA GLY A 12 -5.18 20.12 -6.45
C GLY A 12 -5.12 21.29 -7.46
N LEU A 13 -6.27 21.77 -7.96
CA LEU A 13 -6.34 22.96 -8.82
C LEU A 13 -7.28 24.05 -8.28
N LEU A 14 -8.53 23.72 -7.92
CA LEU A 14 -9.45 24.67 -7.28
C LEU A 14 -9.41 24.60 -5.74
N VAL A 15 -9.04 23.44 -5.18
CA VAL A 15 -8.90 23.22 -3.73
C VAL A 15 -7.57 22.53 -3.44
N ASP A 16 -6.76 23.11 -2.56
CA ASP A 16 -5.49 22.54 -2.11
C ASP A 16 -5.72 21.41 -1.09
N THR A 17 -5.91 20.19 -1.60
CA THR A 17 -6.11 18.99 -0.79
C THR A 17 -4.79 18.39 -0.29
N GLU A 18 -3.64 18.67 -0.93
CA GLU A 18 -2.32 18.25 -0.46
C GLU A 18 -1.95 18.89 0.89
N ALA A 19 -2.31 20.16 1.09
CA ALA A 19 -2.12 20.83 2.37
C ALA A 19 -2.92 20.15 3.49
N CYS A 20 -4.15 19.69 3.24
CA CYS A 20 -4.97 19.02 4.24
C CYS A 20 -4.37 17.67 4.67
N TYR A 21 -3.88 16.85 3.74
CA TYR A 21 -3.19 15.60 4.07
C TYR A 21 -1.90 15.83 4.85
N THR A 22 -1.14 16.86 4.46
CA THR A 22 0.10 17.24 5.14
C THR A 22 -0.16 17.69 6.57
N ILE A 23 -1.17 18.54 6.80
CA ILE A 23 -1.57 19.01 8.13
C ILE A 23 -2.05 17.85 9.01
N ALA A 24 -2.86 16.93 8.47
CA ALA A 24 -3.34 15.76 9.22
C ALA A 24 -2.17 14.86 9.67
N ASN A 25 -1.26 14.53 8.74
CA ASN A 25 -0.09 13.71 9.04
C ASN A 25 0.88 14.41 10.01
N GLN A 26 1.15 15.70 9.83
CA GLN A 26 1.94 16.49 10.78
C GLN A 26 1.32 16.49 12.18
N THR A 27 0.00 16.65 12.28
CA THR A 27 -0.71 16.64 13.56
C THR A 27 -0.58 15.30 14.27
N ILE A 28 -0.68 14.19 13.53
CA ILE A 28 -0.52 12.84 14.09
C ILE A 28 0.94 12.62 14.52
N PHE A 29 1.92 12.92 13.67
CA PHE A 29 3.34 12.68 13.97
C PHE A 29 3.84 13.53 15.15
N ARG A 30 3.36 14.77 15.29
CA ARG A 30 3.67 15.63 16.45
C ARG A 30 3.23 15.02 17.78
N LYS A 31 2.11 14.28 17.82
CA LYS A 31 1.66 13.57 19.04
C LYS A 31 2.67 12.53 19.52
N PHE A 32 3.54 12.06 18.63
CA PHE A 32 4.60 11.10 18.94
C PHE A 32 6.00 11.75 18.99
N GLY A 33 6.08 13.08 19.05
CA GLY A 33 7.36 13.81 19.10
C GLY A 33 8.15 13.75 17.79
N ARG A 34 7.48 13.53 16.65
CA ARG A 34 8.11 13.47 15.32
C ARG A 34 7.59 14.58 14.41
N GLU A 35 8.39 14.95 13.43
CA GLU A 35 8.02 15.89 12.38
C GLU A 35 7.73 15.15 11.08
N PHE A 36 6.70 15.58 10.35
CA PHE A 36 6.34 15.05 9.03
C PHE A 36 6.57 16.14 7.98
N THR A 37 7.50 15.91 7.07
CA THR A 37 7.89 16.82 5.98
C THR A 37 7.49 16.23 4.63
N ALA A 38 7.44 17.06 3.58
CA ALA A 38 7.19 16.58 2.22
C ALA A 38 8.22 15.54 1.77
N GLU A 39 9.46 15.60 2.25
CA GLU A 39 10.49 14.59 1.98
C GLU A 39 10.19 13.26 2.66
N HIS A 40 9.41 13.21 3.75
CA HIS A 40 8.99 11.94 4.35
C HIS A 40 8.07 11.13 3.42
N ASN A 41 7.22 11.82 2.63
CA ASN A 41 6.43 11.16 1.58
C ASN A 41 7.30 10.65 0.42
N ALA A 42 8.38 11.35 0.08
CA ALA A 42 9.27 10.99 -1.01
C ALA A 42 10.40 9.99 -0.60
N SER A 43 10.70 9.86 0.69
CA SER A 43 11.88 9.14 1.20
C SER A 43 11.61 7.70 1.60
N VAL A 44 10.35 7.28 1.75
CA VAL A 44 10.01 5.89 2.04
C VAL A 44 9.73 5.17 0.73
N PRO A 45 10.59 4.24 0.27
CA PRO A 45 10.30 3.46 -0.93
C PRO A 45 9.04 2.63 -0.71
N THR A 46 8.02 2.83 -1.55
CA THR A 46 6.76 2.10 -1.49
C THR A 46 6.63 1.15 -2.67
N ALA A 47 5.96 0.02 -2.44
CA ALA A 47 5.63 -0.93 -3.49
C ALA A 47 4.24 -1.52 -3.30
N MET A 48 3.59 -1.83 -4.42
CA MET A 48 2.38 -2.65 -4.42
C MET A 48 2.76 -4.10 -4.76
N CYS A 49 2.37 -5.04 -3.90
CA CYS A 49 2.51 -6.48 -4.14
C CYS A 49 1.11 -7.10 -4.28
N SER A 50 0.64 -7.26 -5.52
CA SER A 50 -0.69 -7.81 -5.80
C SER A 50 -0.61 -9.26 -6.25
N GLY A 51 -1.50 -10.11 -5.73
CA GLY A 51 -1.72 -11.46 -6.27
C GLY A 51 -2.43 -11.49 -7.62
N SER A 52 -3.01 -10.36 -8.05
CA SER A 52 -3.70 -10.24 -9.33
C SER A 52 -2.73 -10.08 -10.51
N ARG A 53 -3.28 -10.13 -11.72
CA ARG A 53 -2.58 -9.83 -12.98
C ARG A 53 -2.72 -8.37 -13.35
N GLY A 54 -1.69 -7.77 -13.92
CA GLY A 54 -1.64 -6.37 -14.36
C GLY A 54 -2.74 -6.01 -15.35
N LYS A 55 -3.21 -6.96 -16.17
CA LYS A 55 -4.36 -6.75 -17.07
C LYS A 55 -5.65 -6.33 -16.35
N THR A 56 -5.79 -6.69 -15.08
CA THR A 56 -6.96 -6.35 -14.26
C THR A 56 -6.80 -5.03 -13.50
N PHE A 57 -5.59 -4.46 -13.50
CA PHE A 57 -5.24 -3.29 -12.70
C PHE A 57 -5.82 -2.01 -13.29
N GLY A 58 -5.74 -1.79 -14.60
CA GLY A 58 -6.17 -0.53 -15.25
C GLY A 58 -7.57 -0.06 -14.82
N PRO A 59 -8.63 -0.87 -15.03
CA PRO A 59 -9.98 -0.50 -14.63
C PRO A 59 -10.16 -0.27 -13.12
N ARG A 60 -9.39 -0.97 -12.27
CA ARG A 60 -9.42 -0.80 -10.81
C ARG A 60 -8.61 0.42 -10.34
N ARG A 61 -7.61 0.82 -11.11
CA ARG A 61 -6.76 1.99 -10.86
C ARG A 61 -7.47 3.29 -11.21
N GLU A 62 -8.28 3.32 -12.26
CA GLU A 62 -8.84 4.58 -12.80
C GLU A 62 -9.51 5.47 -11.73
N PRO A 63 -10.35 4.95 -10.83
CA PRO A 63 -10.97 5.77 -9.78
C PRO A 63 -10.00 6.24 -8.68
N HIS A 64 -8.75 5.79 -8.73
CA HIS A 64 -7.74 5.86 -7.67
C HIS A 64 -6.36 6.28 -8.23
N LYS A 65 -6.31 6.78 -9.46
CA LYS A 65 -5.07 6.97 -10.24
C LYS A 65 -4.06 7.89 -9.53
N GLU A 66 -4.55 8.95 -8.88
CA GLU A 66 -3.73 10.01 -8.28
C GLU A 66 -2.78 9.48 -7.22
N TRP A 67 -3.24 8.61 -6.32
CA TRP A 67 -2.38 8.05 -5.27
C TRP A 67 -1.68 6.76 -5.72
N LEU A 68 -2.31 5.94 -6.57
CA LEU A 68 -1.69 4.70 -7.08
C LEU A 68 -0.48 5.00 -7.97
N ASP A 69 -0.43 6.16 -8.61
CA ASP A 69 0.70 6.58 -9.45
C ASP A 69 1.92 6.97 -8.62
N LEU A 70 1.72 7.41 -7.38
CA LEU A 70 2.80 7.69 -6.43
C LEU A 70 3.55 6.41 -6.03
N ILE A 71 2.89 5.24 -6.07
CA ILE A 71 3.54 3.94 -5.81
C ILE A 71 4.23 3.47 -7.09
N THR A 72 5.47 3.88 -7.29
CA THR A 72 6.18 3.65 -8.56
C THR A 72 6.53 2.18 -8.80
N LEU A 73 6.82 1.40 -7.76
CA LEU A 73 7.09 -0.04 -7.86
C LEU A 73 5.79 -0.85 -7.71
N LYS A 74 5.35 -1.50 -8.79
CA LYS A 74 4.14 -2.34 -8.79
C LYS A 74 4.50 -3.74 -9.27
N VAL A 75 4.21 -4.75 -8.46
CA VAL A 75 4.48 -6.16 -8.75
C VAL A 75 3.15 -6.90 -8.80
N PHE A 76 2.85 -7.45 -9.97
CA PHE A 76 1.64 -8.23 -10.23
C PHE A 76 2.01 -9.70 -10.27
N CYS A 77 1.98 -10.36 -9.11
CA CYS A 77 2.57 -11.67 -8.92
C CYS A 77 2.03 -12.74 -9.87
N GLY A 78 0.78 -12.59 -10.36
CA GLY A 78 0.20 -13.49 -11.35
C GLY A 78 0.84 -13.43 -12.74
N ASP A 79 1.63 -12.39 -13.02
CA ASP A 79 2.35 -12.18 -14.28
C ASP A 79 3.87 -12.44 -14.15
N GLU A 80 4.36 -12.74 -12.93
CA GLU A 80 5.78 -12.92 -12.63
C GLU A 80 6.15 -14.42 -12.61
N PRO A 81 6.88 -14.93 -13.62
CA PRO A 81 7.16 -16.36 -13.73
C PRO A 81 8.10 -16.90 -12.65
N GLU A 82 8.90 -16.05 -12.00
CA GLU A 82 9.79 -16.46 -10.91
C GLU A 82 9.04 -16.64 -9.57
N ILE A 83 7.83 -16.11 -9.44
CA ILE A 83 6.97 -16.29 -8.26
C ILE A 83 6.19 -17.59 -8.41
N LYS A 84 6.80 -18.69 -7.96
CA LYS A 84 6.24 -20.04 -8.11
C LYS A 84 5.08 -20.33 -7.16
N ARG A 85 5.06 -19.69 -6.00
CA ARG A 85 4.04 -19.91 -4.96
C ARG A 85 3.41 -18.59 -4.57
N GLY A 86 2.10 -18.47 -4.76
CA GLY A 86 1.35 -17.30 -4.29
C GLY A 86 1.19 -17.26 -2.77
N LYS A 87 0.58 -16.17 -2.26
CA LYS A 87 0.15 -16.05 -0.86
C LYS A 87 -0.67 -17.33 -0.48
N PRO A 88 -0.39 -18.02 0.65
CA PRO A 88 0.33 -17.55 1.84
C PRO A 88 1.84 -17.83 1.86
N HIS A 89 2.44 -18.26 0.75
CA HIS A 89 3.90 -18.42 0.68
C HIS A 89 4.60 -17.05 0.62
N PRO A 90 5.87 -16.96 1.08
CA PRO A 90 6.58 -15.68 1.18
C PRO A 90 7.09 -15.15 -0.16
N ASP A 91 7.14 -15.99 -1.19
CA ASP A 91 7.73 -15.72 -2.51
C ASP A 91 7.28 -14.37 -3.09
N PRO A 92 5.98 -13.97 -3.05
CA PRO A 92 5.52 -12.67 -3.55
C PRO A 92 6.23 -11.49 -2.89
N PHE A 93 6.26 -11.46 -1.55
CA PHE A 93 6.83 -10.34 -0.81
C PHE A 93 8.36 -10.29 -0.93
N LEU A 94 9.03 -11.45 -0.90
CA LEU A 94 10.47 -11.51 -1.12
C LEU A 94 10.85 -11.06 -2.53
N ALA A 95 10.06 -11.44 -3.54
CA ALA A 95 10.26 -11.01 -4.92
C ALA A 95 10.01 -9.50 -5.10
N THR A 96 9.01 -8.92 -4.41
CA THR A 96 8.79 -7.47 -4.39
C THR A 96 9.92 -6.72 -3.69
N MET A 97 10.35 -7.17 -2.52
CA MET A 97 11.46 -6.59 -1.76
C MET A 97 12.74 -6.50 -2.60
N ASN A 98 13.01 -7.54 -3.41
CA ASN A 98 14.19 -7.60 -4.26
C ASN A 98 14.14 -6.69 -5.49
N ARG A 99 13.00 -6.06 -5.79
CA ARG A 99 12.83 -5.12 -6.92
C ARG A 99 13.02 -3.65 -6.56
N PHE A 100 13.11 -3.32 -5.27
CA PHE A 100 13.46 -1.96 -4.87
C PHE A 100 14.84 -1.57 -5.40
N ALA A 101 14.97 -0.33 -5.90
CA ALA A 101 16.24 0.20 -6.39
C ALA A 101 17.30 0.20 -5.29
N VAL A 102 16.92 0.63 -4.08
CA VAL A 102 17.70 0.45 -2.85
C VAL A 102 17.02 -0.64 -2.04
N LYS A 103 17.64 -1.82 -1.99
CA LYS A 103 17.06 -2.98 -1.30
C LYS A 103 17.17 -2.79 0.21
N PRO A 104 16.10 -3.05 0.98
CA PRO A 104 16.23 -3.15 2.42
C PRO A 104 17.21 -4.26 2.78
N SER A 105 18.00 -4.05 3.84
CA SER A 105 19.06 -4.97 4.26
C SER A 105 18.54 -6.28 4.82
N ASP A 106 17.30 -6.30 5.32
CA ASP A 106 16.65 -7.45 5.94
C ASP A 106 15.12 -7.34 5.79
N PRO A 107 14.37 -8.45 5.64
CA PRO A 107 12.92 -8.42 5.55
C PRO A 107 12.22 -7.75 6.74
N SER A 108 12.80 -7.80 7.95
CA SER A 108 12.28 -7.11 9.14
C SER A 108 12.31 -5.59 9.04
N LYS A 109 12.92 -5.02 7.99
CA LYS A 109 12.85 -3.57 7.68
C LYS A 109 11.69 -3.20 6.77
N VAL A 110 10.92 -4.18 6.32
CA VAL A 110 9.73 -3.98 5.49
C VAL A 110 8.48 -4.03 6.37
N LEU A 111 7.59 -3.07 6.18
CA LEU A 111 6.25 -3.04 6.77
C LEU A 111 5.22 -3.30 5.67
N VAL A 112 4.36 -4.30 5.89
CA VAL A 112 3.28 -4.67 4.98
C VAL A 112 1.95 -4.29 5.63
N PHE A 113 1.13 -3.53 4.91
CA PHE A 113 -0.29 -3.34 5.23
C PHE A 113 -1.10 -4.28 4.36
N GLU A 114 -1.89 -5.16 4.96
CA GLU A 114 -2.59 -6.21 4.23
C GLU A 114 -3.97 -6.48 4.82
N ASP A 115 -4.97 -6.65 3.96
CA ASP A 115 -6.35 -6.91 4.35
C ASP A 115 -6.72 -8.40 4.34
N ALA A 116 -6.02 -9.23 3.56
CA ALA A 116 -6.26 -10.67 3.49
C ALA A 116 -5.35 -11.50 4.41
N LEU A 117 -5.93 -12.48 5.12
CA LEU A 117 -5.20 -13.41 5.99
C LEU A 117 -4.05 -14.14 5.30
N ASN A 118 -4.28 -14.60 4.07
CA ASN A 118 -3.24 -15.26 3.29
C ASN A 118 -2.09 -14.31 2.98
N GLY A 119 -2.38 -13.03 2.72
CA GLY A 119 -1.33 -12.03 2.58
C GLY A 119 -0.60 -11.76 3.89
N GLY A 120 -1.33 -11.67 5.02
CA GLY A 120 -0.74 -11.49 6.33
C GLY A 120 0.23 -12.62 6.70
N ARG A 121 -0.20 -13.86 6.45
CA ARG A 121 0.62 -15.07 6.61
C ARG A 121 1.85 -15.06 5.69
N ALA A 122 1.69 -14.65 4.44
CA ALA A 122 2.81 -14.53 3.50
C ALA A 122 3.85 -13.48 3.93
N ALA A 123 3.41 -12.31 4.40
CA ALA A 123 4.31 -11.26 4.89
C ALA A 123 5.08 -11.74 6.13
N LYS A 124 4.37 -12.37 7.07
CA LYS A 124 4.98 -12.97 8.27
C LYS A 124 5.97 -14.09 7.91
N ALA A 125 5.61 -14.98 6.98
CA ALA A 125 6.49 -16.02 6.48
C ALA A 125 7.72 -15.47 5.75
N ALA A 126 7.62 -14.27 5.16
CA ALA A 126 8.75 -13.57 4.55
C ALA A 126 9.67 -12.90 5.58
N GLY A 127 9.32 -12.92 6.88
CA GLY A 127 10.07 -12.26 7.94
C GLY A 127 9.82 -10.74 8.04
N MET A 128 8.74 -10.24 7.43
CA MET A 128 8.41 -8.82 7.41
C MET A 128 7.50 -8.43 8.58
N ASN A 129 7.51 -7.14 8.95
CA ASN A 129 6.48 -6.60 9.83
C ASN A 129 5.17 -6.52 9.05
N VAL A 130 4.06 -6.88 9.68
CA VAL A 130 2.75 -6.84 9.04
C VAL A 130 1.70 -6.25 9.97
N THR A 131 0.94 -5.30 9.43
CA THR A 131 -0.25 -4.72 10.05
C THR A 131 -1.45 -5.18 9.24
N GLN A 132 -2.35 -5.93 9.86
CA GLN A 132 -3.60 -6.28 9.20
C GLN A 132 -4.54 -5.07 9.16
N VAL A 133 -5.11 -4.79 7.99
CA VAL A 133 -6.08 -3.71 7.79
C VAL A 133 -7.45 -4.35 7.57
N LEU A 134 -8.33 -4.23 8.56
CA LEU A 134 -9.71 -4.69 8.44
C LEU A 134 -10.58 -3.58 7.85
N HIS A 135 -11.54 -3.93 7.00
CA HIS A 135 -12.53 -2.96 6.52
C HIS A 135 -13.65 -2.76 7.55
N SER A 136 -13.89 -3.77 8.39
CA SER A 136 -14.83 -3.72 9.52
C SER A 136 -14.36 -4.64 10.65
N LEU A 137 -14.72 -4.32 11.90
CA LEU A 137 -14.52 -5.24 13.03
C LEU A 137 -15.34 -6.53 12.89
N GLU A 138 -16.43 -6.50 12.10
CA GLU A 138 -17.21 -7.70 11.77
C GLU A 138 -16.43 -8.72 10.95
N GLU A 139 -15.32 -8.31 10.31
CA GLU A 139 -14.42 -9.21 9.57
C GLU A 139 -13.38 -9.86 10.47
N PHE A 140 -13.23 -9.40 11.72
CA PHE A 140 -12.27 -10.00 12.63
C PHE A 140 -12.73 -11.40 13.05
N ARG A 141 -11.87 -12.38 12.82
CA ARG A 141 -12.07 -13.79 13.19
C ARG A 141 -10.98 -14.18 14.19
N PRO A 142 -11.20 -13.95 15.49
CA PRO A 142 -10.19 -14.21 16.53
C PRO A 142 -9.65 -15.66 16.53
N GLU A 143 -10.47 -16.62 16.11
CA GLU A 143 -10.09 -18.03 15.97
C GLU A 143 -8.95 -18.28 14.98
N GLU A 144 -8.81 -17.44 13.95
CA GLU A 144 -7.70 -17.53 13.00
C GLU A 144 -6.35 -17.10 13.59
N TYR A 145 -6.41 -16.50 14.79
CA TYR A 145 -5.29 -16.04 15.60
C TYR A 145 -5.10 -16.88 16.87
N GLY A 146 -5.83 -17.99 17.01
CA GLY A 146 -5.77 -18.84 18.20
C GLY A 146 -6.47 -18.24 19.43
N LEU A 147 -7.36 -17.27 19.21
CA LEU A 147 -8.23 -16.70 20.24
C LEU A 147 -9.63 -17.34 20.15
N PRO A 148 -10.49 -17.27 21.19
CA PRO A 148 -11.86 -17.76 21.11
C PRO A 148 -12.68 -16.98 20.07
N PRO A 149 -13.64 -17.63 19.35
CA PRO A 149 -14.57 -16.92 18.46
C PRO A 149 -15.40 -15.90 19.24
N PHE A 150 -15.95 -14.90 18.54
CA PHE A 150 -17.00 -14.06 19.13
C PHE A 150 -18.26 -14.89 19.39
N ASP A 151 -18.91 -14.63 20.53
CA ASP A 151 -20.17 -15.30 20.93
C ASP A 151 -21.31 -15.12 19.91
#